data_AF-A0AAT9HP32-F1
#
_entry.id   AF-A0AAT9HP32-F1
#
_cell.length_a   1.000
_cell.length_b   1.000
_cell.length_c   1.000
_cell.angle_alpha   90.00
_cell.angle_beta   90.00
_cell.angle_gamma   90.00
#
_symmetry.space_group_name_H-M   'P 1'
#
loop_
_entity.id
_entity.type
_entity.pdbx_description
1 polymer ?
#
loop_
_entity_poly.entity_id
_entity_poly.type
_entity_poly.pdbx_seq_one_letter_code
_entity_poly.pdbx_strand_id
1 'polypeptide(L)'
;MLRRTSEELELQLAAEPEAGRRFTSPPRRVLRHHVTLLLREAVPDADCEVLAHPLMAQLDPALIHHLIRQCGMPLERLEAAWLDLVDRVTGPPPVR
;
A
#
# COMPACT_ATOMS: atom_id res chain seq x y z
N MET A 1 -3.78 3.09 7.97
CA MET A 1 -3.19 3.68 6.75
C MET A 1 -4.28 4.05 5.76
N LEU A 2 -5.06 3.07 5.27
CA LEU A 2 -6.18 3.28 4.35
C LEU A 2 -7.16 4.37 4.77
N ARG A 3 -7.62 4.36 6.04
CA ARG A 3 -8.52 5.40 6.54
C ARG A 3 -7.96 6.82 6.41
N ARG A 4 -6.68 7.04 6.76
CA ARG A 4 -6.01 8.34 6.60
C ARG A 4 -5.91 8.75 5.13
N THR A 5 -5.51 7.81 4.27
CA THR A 5 -5.47 8.05 2.81
C THR A 5 -6.86 8.41 2.27
N SER A 6 -7.92 7.79 2.77
CA SER A 6 -9.30 8.13 2.40
C SER A 6 -9.74 9.50 2.91
N GLU A 7 -9.36 9.86 4.14
CA GLU A 7 -9.68 11.17 4.75
C GLU A 7 -9.02 12.33 3.98
N GLU A 8 -7.82 12.11 3.43
CA GLU A 8 -7.03 13.14 2.73
C GLU A 8 -7.03 12.98 1.20
N LEU A 9 -7.93 12.16 0.64
CA LEU A 9 -7.84 11.64 -0.72
C LEU A 9 -7.75 12.75 -1.79
N GLU A 10 -8.55 13.80 -1.67
CA GLU A 10 -8.55 14.91 -2.65
C GLU A 10 -7.23 15.68 -2.66
N LEU A 11 -6.65 15.93 -1.47
CA LEU A 11 -5.35 16.58 -1.34
C LEU A 11 -4.23 15.72 -1.93
N GLN A 12 -4.28 14.41 -1.66
CA GLN A 12 -3.28 13.47 -2.15
C GLN A 12 -3.35 13.33 -3.68
N LEU A 13 -4.55 13.31 -4.25
CA LEU A 13 -4.73 13.32 -5.71
C LEU A 13 -4.21 14.62 -6.36
N ALA A 14 -4.45 15.77 -5.74
CA ALA A 14 -3.93 17.05 -6.23
C ALA A 14 -2.39 17.13 -6.18
N ALA A 15 -1.76 16.40 -5.26
CA ALA A 15 -0.32 16.32 -5.09
C ALA A 15 0.34 15.19 -5.89
N GLU A 16 -0.42 14.42 -6.68
CA GLU A 16 0.09 13.23 -7.35
C GLU A 16 1.17 13.61 -8.38
N PRO A 17 2.37 13.01 -8.32
CA PRO A 17 3.42 13.32 -9.28
C PRO A 17 3.07 12.81 -10.68
N GLU A 18 3.65 13.41 -11.72
CA GLU A 18 3.65 12.81 -13.06
C GLU A 18 4.15 11.36 -13.03
N ALA A 19 3.75 10.54 -14.00
CA ALA A 19 4.00 9.10 -14.00
C ALA A 19 5.48 8.73 -13.78
N GLY A 20 6.42 9.51 -14.33
CA GLY A 20 7.87 9.31 -14.15
C GLY A 20 8.40 9.64 -12.74
N ARG A 21 7.65 10.42 -11.95
CA ARG A 21 8.04 10.86 -10.60
C ARG A 21 7.24 10.18 -9.47
N ARG A 22 6.23 9.38 -9.82
CA ARG A 22 5.37 8.66 -8.89
C ARG A 22 6.13 7.81 -7.88
N PHE A 23 7.24 7.19 -8.29
CA PHE A 23 8.07 6.33 -7.44
C PHE A 23 9.26 7.05 -6.77
N THR A 24 9.51 8.31 -7.13
CA THR A 24 10.69 9.05 -6.68
C THR A 24 10.35 10.18 -5.70
N SER A 25 9.06 10.43 -5.43
CA SER A 25 8.64 11.44 -4.46
C SER A 25 9.18 11.14 -3.05
N PRO A 26 9.70 12.15 -2.32
CA PRO A 26 10.27 11.93 -0.99
C PRO A 26 9.31 11.26 0.01
N PRO A 27 8.02 11.64 0.11
CA PRO A 27 7.09 10.99 1.04
C PRO A 27 6.91 9.50 0.74
N ARG A 28 6.81 9.12 -0.54
CA ARG A 28 6.70 7.71 -0.94
C ARG A 28 7.96 6.93 -0.59
N ARG A 29 9.15 7.52 -0.77
CA ARG A 29 10.41 6.88 -0.40
C ARG A 29 10.52 6.62 1.11
N VAL A 30 10.11 7.60 1.93
CA VAL A 30 10.07 7.44 3.40
C VAL A 30 9.12 6.32 3.78
N LEU A 31 7.90 6.33 3.22
CA LEU A 31 6.94 5.27 3.51
C LEU A 31 7.45 3.89 3.09
N ARG A 32 8.03 3.78 1.88
CA ARG A 32 8.63 2.52 1.42
C ARG A 32 9.69 2.03 2.40
N HIS A 33 10.59 2.91 2.80
CA HIS A 33 11.62 2.55 3.77
C HIS A 33 11.03 2.03 5.08
N HIS A 34 9.99 2.70 5.61
CA HIS A 34 9.32 2.26 6.82
C HIS A 34 8.64 0.89 6.67
N VAL A 35 7.91 0.65 5.58
CA VAL A 35 7.28 -0.66 5.31
C VAL A 35 8.33 -1.76 5.15
N THR A 36 9.43 -1.49 4.44
CA THR A 36 10.55 -2.44 4.33
C THR A 36 11.14 -2.79 5.70
N LEU A 37 11.30 -1.82 6.60
CA LEU A 37 11.79 -2.08 7.97
C LEU A 37 10.84 -3.01 8.73
N LEU A 38 9.53 -2.74 8.70
CA LEU A 38 8.54 -3.60 9.35
C LEU A 38 8.52 -5.02 8.77
N LEU A 39 8.68 -5.17 7.45
CA LEU A 39 8.76 -6.48 6.81
C LEU A 39 10.01 -7.25 7.24
N ARG A 40 11.16 -6.59 7.39
CA ARG A 40 12.38 -7.25 7.89
C ARG A 40 12.23 -7.77 9.31
N GLU A 41 11.42 -7.11 10.14
CA GLU A 41 11.11 -7.57 11.49
C GLU A 41 10.15 -8.77 11.48
N ALA A 42 9.17 -8.79 10.57
CA ALA A 42 8.15 -9.84 10.51
C ALA A 42 8.59 -11.10 9.74
N VAL A 43 9.30 -10.93 8.63
CA VAL A 43 9.70 -11.99 7.69
C VAL A 43 11.14 -11.77 7.22
N PRO A 44 12.14 -11.98 8.10
CA PRO A 44 13.54 -11.59 7.85
C PRO A 44 14.19 -12.28 6.65
N ASP A 45 13.72 -13.48 6.29
CA ASP A 45 14.26 -14.27 5.19
C ASP A 45 13.65 -13.93 3.82
N ALA A 46 12.69 -13.00 3.75
CA ALA A 46 12.00 -12.63 2.53
C ALA A 46 12.65 -11.42 1.83
N ASP A 47 12.41 -11.27 0.51
CA ASP A 47 12.81 -10.06 -0.23
C ASP A 47 11.91 -8.88 0.13
N CYS A 48 12.20 -8.26 1.28
CA CYS A 48 11.41 -7.19 1.87
C CYS A 48 11.36 -5.93 0.99
N GLU A 49 12.39 -5.67 0.19
CA GLU A 49 12.40 -4.52 -0.73
C GLU A 49 11.36 -4.73 -1.84
N VAL A 50 11.27 -5.93 -2.39
CA VAL A 50 10.25 -6.26 -3.40
C VAL A 50 8.85 -6.31 -2.77
N LEU A 51 8.70 -6.97 -1.62
CA LEU A 51 7.41 -7.15 -0.93
C LEU A 51 6.77 -5.84 -0.43
N ALA A 52 7.54 -4.79 -0.19
CA ALA A 52 6.99 -3.49 0.17
C ALA A 52 6.14 -2.87 -0.96
N HIS A 53 6.48 -3.13 -2.23
CA HIS A 53 5.80 -2.54 -3.38
C HIS A 53 4.32 -2.95 -3.49
N PRO A 54 3.93 -4.24 -3.47
CA PRO A 54 2.52 -4.63 -3.56
C PRO A 54 1.69 -4.12 -2.38
N LEU A 55 2.25 -4.12 -1.16
CA LEU A 55 1.57 -3.57 0.02
C LEU A 55 1.30 -2.07 -0.12
N MET A 56 2.26 -1.32 -0.65
CA MET A 56 2.09 0.10 -0.91
C MET A 56 1.20 0.40 -2.11
N ALA A 57 1.17 -0.47 -3.12
CA ALA A 57 0.35 -0.27 -4.32
C ALA A 57 -1.14 -0.26 -4.01
N GLN A 58 -1.59 -1.09 -3.06
CA GLN A 58 -2.97 -1.08 -2.55
C GLN A 58 -3.32 0.22 -1.79
N LEU A 59 -2.31 0.93 -1.27
CA LEU A 59 -2.48 2.20 -0.55
C LEU A 59 -2.39 3.43 -1.47
N ASP A 60 -2.35 3.22 -2.78
CA ASP A 60 -2.18 4.30 -3.73
C ASP A 60 -3.46 5.17 -3.87
N PRO A 61 -3.37 6.51 -3.73
CA PRO A 61 -4.54 7.38 -3.75
C PRO A 61 -5.36 7.28 -5.04
N ALA A 62 -4.70 7.18 -6.20
CA ALA A 62 -5.39 7.05 -7.47
C ALA A 62 -6.14 5.71 -7.58
N LEU A 63 -5.54 4.62 -7.09
CA LEU A 63 -6.19 3.32 -7.05
C LEU A 63 -7.39 3.32 -6.08
N ILE A 64 -7.21 3.85 -4.87
CA ILE A 64 -8.29 3.93 -3.86
C ILE A 64 -9.45 4.76 -4.40
N HIS A 65 -9.17 5.91 -5.01
CA HIS A 65 -10.19 6.74 -5.64
C HIS A 65 -10.94 5.97 -6.73
N HIS A 66 -10.24 5.28 -7.63
CA HIS A 66 -10.85 4.48 -8.68
C HIS A 66 -11.77 3.39 -8.08
N LEU A 67 -11.28 2.61 -7.12
CA LEU A 67 -12.04 1.52 -6.53
C LEU A 67 -13.28 2.00 -5.77
N ILE A 68 -13.18 3.09 -5.00
CA ILE A 68 -14.31 3.59 -4.21
C ILE A 68 -15.28 4.38 -5.10
N ARG A 69 -14.80 5.36 -5.86
CA ARG A 69 -15.66 6.33 -6.56
C ARG A 69 -16.15 5.82 -7.91
N GLN A 70 -15.32 5.06 -8.63
CA GLN A 70 -15.63 4.63 -9.99
C GLN A 70 -16.15 3.19 -10.01
N CYS A 71 -15.61 2.31 -9.16
CA CYS A 71 -16.08 0.92 -9.04
C CYS A 71 -17.13 0.71 -7.93
N GLY A 72 -17.43 1.72 -7.12
CA GLY A 72 -18.44 1.63 -6.05
C GLY A 72 -18.09 0.64 -4.94
N MET A 73 -16.80 0.34 -4.75
CA MET A 73 -16.36 -0.62 -3.75
C MET A 73 -16.41 0.00 -2.35
N PRO A 74 -17.01 -0.67 -1.34
CA PRO A 74 -17.04 -0.16 0.02
C PRO A 74 -15.62 -0.12 0.62
N LEU A 75 -15.32 0.91 1.42
CA LEU A 75 -14.00 1.11 2.02
C LEU A 75 -13.60 -0.08 2.91
N GLU A 76 -14.57 -0.65 3.63
CA GLU A 76 -14.40 -1.79 4.52
C GLU A 76 -13.87 -3.02 3.77
N ARG A 77 -14.26 -3.18 2.49
CA ARG A 77 -13.73 -4.25 1.64
C ARG A 77 -12.27 -4.02 1.25
N LEU A 78 -11.87 -2.76 1.02
CA LEU A 78 -10.46 -2.43 0.75
C LEU A 78 -9.60 -2.67 2.01
N GLU A 79 -10.11 -2.28 3.18
CA GLU A 79 -9.44 -2.54 4.46
C GLU A 79 -9.24 -4.03 4.72
N ALA A 80 -10.29 -4.83 4.53
CA ALA A 80 -10.20 -6.28 4.65
C ALA A 80 -9.20 -6.89 3.65
N ALA A 81 -9.24 -6.46 2.39
CA ALA A 81 -8.33 -6.95 1.35
C ALA A 81 -6.87 -6.59 1.62
N TRP A 82 -6.61 -5.42 2.19
CA TRP A 82 -5.26 -5.01 2.57
C TRP A 82 -4.73 -5.81 3.76
N LEU A 83 -5.54 -6.03 4.79
CA LEU A 83 -5.18 -6.89 5.93
C LEU A 83 -4.87 -8.32 5.48
N ASP A 84 -5.73 -8.89 4.65
CA ASP A 84 -5.56 -10.23 4.07
C ASP A 84 -4.28 -10.32 3.19
N LEU A 85 -3.91 -9.25 2.49
CA LEU A 85 -2.63 -9.18 1.78
C LEU A 85 -1.44 -9.13 2.74
N VAL A 86 -1.52 -8.35 3.83
CA VAL A 86 -0.49 -8.31 4.87
C VAL A 86 -0.30 -9.70 5.47
N ASP A 87 -1.39 -10.36 5.89
CA ASP A 87 -1.37 -11.70 6.47
C ASP A 87 -0.76 -12.74 5.51
N ARG A 88 -1.03 -12.64 4.21
CA ARG A 88 -0.39 -13.52 3.21
C ARG A 88 1.10 -13.27 3.03
N VAL A 89 1.54 -12.01 3.16
CA VAL A 89 2.95 -11.64 3.01
C VAL A 89 3.76 -11.98 4.26
N THR A 90 3.16 -11.85 5.44
CA THR A 90 3.84 -12.08 6.74
C THR A 90 3.55 -13.45 7.35
N GLY A 91 2.56 -14.17 6.81
CA GLY A 91 2.19 -15.50 7.25
C GLY A 91 3.27 -16.55 6.94
N PRO A 92 3.21 -17.71 7.63
CA PRO A 92 4.13 -18.81 7.34
C PRO A 92 4.01 -19.24 5.87
N PRO A 93 5.12 -19.65 5.24
CA PRO A 93 5.08 -20.14 3.87
C PRO A 93 4.06 -21.29 3.77
N PRO A 94 3.28 -21.37 2.68
CA PRO A 94 2.28 -22.41 2.53
C PRO A 94 2.95 -23.78 2.69
N VAL A 95 2.36 -24.63 3.54
CA VAL A 95 2.77 -26.03 3.67
C VAL A 95 2.58 -26.68 2.30
N ARG A 96 3.69 -27.10 1.69
CA ARG A 96 3.68 -27.79 0.40
C ARG A 96 3.28 -29.24 0.54
#